data_AF-A0ABC9F2Y0-F1
#
_entry.id   AF-A0ABC9F2Y0-F1
#
_cell.length_a   1.000
_cell.length_b   1.000
_cell.length_c   1.000
_cell.angle_alpha   90.00
_cell.angle_beta   90.00
_cell.angle_gamma   90.00
#
_symmetry.space_group_name_H-M   'P 1'
#
loop_
_entity.id
_entity.type
_entity.pdbx_description
1 polymer ?
#
loop_
_entity_poly.entity_id
_entity_poly.type
_entity_poly.pdbx_seq_one_letter_code
_entity_poly.pdbx_strand_id
1 'polypeptide(L)'
;MANIRTVSSLADVNNALQEMNINAIDQAGQVQFRLHEQTSLQEAAKIKMNTQPGKHGFNVVNPELLDCKYRVKVALEESYNTMFDACMRQCDDELLPVEASIAELKALELSTDQQIPHIGPDVFHRNRGVQQMLYPNPPFDIYPGYEYGTAHQRVPYQPAYTTQSEIDDAIARDKRAQRAVWAAKLRFMEARKDVLEKKKIEMERRMRAEYERVMEDPSDLGVGYTEYHFLPLV
;
A
#
# COMPACT_ATOMS: atom_id res chain seq x y z
N MET A 1 -14.21 36.65 -43.62
CA MET A 1 -14.18 36.00 -42.29
C MET A 1 -12.94 35.14 -42.23
N ALA A 2 -12.20 35.18 -41.12
CA ALA A 2 -11.04 34.30 -40.94
C ALA A 2 -11.50 32.84 -40.88
N ASN A 3 -10.71 31.92 -41.43
CA ASN A 3 -11.03 30.49 -41.41
C ASN A 3 -10.87 29.95 -39.98
N ILE A 4 -11.87 29.28 -39.42
CA ILE A 4 -11.79 28.70 -38.08
C ILE A 4 -11.43 27.22 -38.20
N ARG A 5 -10.28 26.83 -37.62
CA ARG A 5 -9.82 25.45 -37.53
C ARG A 5 -9.97 24.93 -36.10
N THR A 6 -10.60 23.77 -35.95
CA THR A 6 -10.67 23.09 -34.65
C THR A 6 -9.41 22.27 -34.44
N VAL A 7 -8.76 22.44 -33.29
CA VAL A 7 -7.47 21.82 -32.97
C VAL A 7 -7.53 21.18 -31.58
N SER A 8 -6.84 20.06 -31.44
CA SER A 8 -6.74 19.33 -30.18
C SER A 8 -5.32 19.32 -29.58
N SER A 9 -4.32 19.72 -30.36
CA SER A 9 -2.90 19.75 -29.96
C SER A 9 -2.14 20.88 -30.66
N LEU A 10 -0.91 21.15 -30.22
CA LEU A 10 0.00 22.04 -30.96
C LEU A 10 0.41 21.45 -32.32
N ALA A 11 0.43 20.11 -32.46
CA ALA A 11 0.68 19.46 -33.74
C ALA A 11 -0.44 19.76 -34.75
N ASP A 12 -1.71 19.75 -34.31
CA ASP A 12 -2.84 20.10 -35.17
C ASP A 12 -2.78 21.56 -35.63
N VAL A 13 -2.34 22.47 -34.75
CA VAL A 13 -2.10 23.88 -35.12
C VAL A 13 -1.05 23.96 -36.22
N ASN A 14 0.10 23.29 -36.05
CA ASN A 14 1.17 23.28 -37.05
C ASN A 14 0.71 22.69 -38.39
N ASN A 15 -0.03 21.57 -38.36
CA ASN A 15 -0.57 20.93 -39.55
C ASN A 15 -1.55 21.87 -40.28
N ALA A 16 -2.44 22.55 -39.55
CA ALA A 16 -3.38 23.49 -40.13
C ALA A 16 -2.69 24.71 -40.78
N LEU A 17 -1.61 25.21 -40.18
CA LEU A 17 -0.80 26.29 -40.77
C LEU A 17 -0.11 25.83 -42.06
N GLN A 18 0.46 24.62 -42.06
CA GLN A 18 1.09 24.02 -43.25
C GLN A 18 0.09 23.81 -44.38
N GLU A 19 -1.09 23.23 -44.09
CA GLU A 19 -2.17 23.04 -45.09
C GLU A 19 -2.59 24.36 -45.76
N MET A 20 -2.55 25.46 -45.00
CA MET A 20 -2.94 26.79 -45.47
C MET A 20 -1.76 27.59 -46.06
N ASN A 21 -0.55 27.02 -46.10
CA ASN A 21 0.69 27.71 -46.49
C ASN A 21 0.96 29.00 -45.69
N ILE A 22 0.56 29.02 -44.42
CA ILE A 22 0.79 30.16 -43.52
C ILE A 22 2.14 30.01 -42.84
N ASN A 23 3.10 30.84 -43.24
CA ASN A 23 4.50 30.74 -42.78
C ASN A 23 4.98 31.96 -41.98
N ALA A 24 4.14 32.99 -41.82
CA ALA A 24 4.51 34.24 -41.17
C ALA A 24 3.33 34.87 -40.41
N ILE A 25 3.65 35.69 -39.40
CA ILE A 25 2.68 36.25 -38.43
C ILE A 25 1.79 37.35 -39.03
N ASP A 26 2.25 38.01 -40.09
CA ASP A 26 1.48 38.98 -40.88
C ASP A 26 0.25 38.34 -41.54
N GLN A 27 0.24 37.02 -41.67
CA GLN A 27 -0.87 36.22 -42.19
C GLN A 27 -1.78 35.67 -41.08
N ALA A 28 -1.55 36.01 -39.80
CA ALA A 28 -2.32 35.47 -38.67
C ALA A 28 -3.82 35.80 -38.74
N GLY A 29 -4.23 36.88 -39.41
CA GLY A 29 -5.63 37.22 -39.63
C GLY A 29 -6.39 36.26 -40.56
N GLN A 30 -5.69 35.36 -41.26
CA GLN A 30 -6.29 34.41 -42.21
C GLN A 30 -6.91 33.19 -41.52
N VAL A 31 -6.46 32.85 -40.31
CA VAL A 31 -6.90 31.67 -39.56
C VAL A 31 -7.11 32.00 -38.08
N GLN A 32 -8.11 31.35 -37.49
CA GLN A 32 -8.35 31.35 -36.05
C GLN A 32 -8.50 29.90 -35.58
N PHE A 33 -8.14 29.65 -34.34
CA PHE A 33 -8.17 28.30 -33.77
C PHE A 33 -9.28 28.18 -32.73
N ARG A 34 -10.02 27.07 -32.79
CA ARG A 34 -10.95 26.64 -31.76
C ARG A 34 -10.35 25.43 -31.05
N LEU A 35 -10.19 25.51 -29.74
CA LEU A 35 -9.81 24.35 -28.95
C LEU A 35 -10.96 23.33 -28.95
N HIS A 36 -10.66 22.06 -29.20
CA HIS A 36 -11.62 20.98 -29.10
C HIS A 36 -12.00 20.71 -27.63
N GLU A 37 -13.25 20.39 -27.35
CA GLU A 37 -13.73 20.12 -25.98
C GLU A 37 -13.00 18.94 -25.34
N GLN A 38 -12.73 17.90 -26.13
CA GLN A 38 -11.97 16.72 -25.70
C GLN A 38 -10.44 16.88 -25.76
N THR A 39 -9.90 18.09 -25.94
CA THR A 39 -8.44 18.27 -25.80
C THR A 39 -7.99 17.81 -24.41
N SER A 40 -6.96 16.98 -24.32
CA SER A 40 -6.42 16.53 -23.03
C SER A 40 -5.92 17.70 -22.19
N LEU A 41 -5.86 17.52 -20.87
CA LEU A 41 -5.39 18.56 -19.95
C LEU A 41 -3.94 18.95 -20.25
N GLN A 42 -3.11 17.97 -20.62
CA GLN A 42 -1.72 18.18 -20.95
C GLN A 42 -1.54 18.99 -22.25
N GLU A 43 -2.29 18.67 -23.31
CA GLU A 43 -2.23 19.44 -24.56
C GLU A 43 -2.82 20.85 -24.39
N ALA A 44 -3.93 20.98 -23.65
CA ALA A 44 -4.49 22.29 -23.32
C ALA A 44 -3.48 23.15 -22.54
N ALA A 45 -2.75 22.58 -21.59
CA ALA A 45 -1.72 23.29 -20.85
C ALA A 45 -0.54 23.72 -21.75
N LYS A 46 -0.08 22.85 -22.66
CA LYS A 46 0.96 23.20 -23.65
C LYS A 46 0.50 24.34 -24.56
N ILE A 47 -0.74 24.28 -25.06
CA ILE A 47 -1.34 25.36 -25.85
C ILE A 47 -1.39 26.64 -25.01
N LYS A 48 -1.87 26.56 -23.76
CA LYS A 48 -1.97 27.71 -22.84
C LYS A 48 -0.61 28.38 -22.62
N MET A 49 0.46 27.62 -22.41
CA MET A 49 1.82 28.14 -22.26
C MET A 49 2.31 28.90 -23.50
N ASN A 50 1.81 28.56 -24.69
CA ASN A 50 2.13 29.22 -25.94
C ASN A 50 1.15 30.35 -26.32
N THR A 51 0.07 30.53 -25.55
CA THR A 51 -0.84 31.66 -25.71
C THR A 51 -0.50 32.78 -24.73
N GLN A 52 -0.41 34.02 -25.22
CA GLN A 52 -0.18 35.19 -24.37
C GLN A 52 -1.19 36.30 -24.71
N PRO A 53 -2.02 36.73 -23.75
CA PRO A 53 -2.95 37.83 -23.95
C PRO A 53 -2.23 39.10 -24.41
N GLY A 54 -2.79 39.79 -25.41
CA GLY A 54 -2.29 41.10 -25.88
C GLY A 54 -1.01 41.06 -26.72
N LYS A 55 -0.50 39.89 -27.09
CA LYS A 55 0.64 39.76 -28.01
C LYS A 55 0.20 39.33 -29.41
N HIS A 56 1.02 39.68 -30.42
CA HIS A 56 0.82 39.22 -31.79
C HIS A 56 0.87 37.68 -31.86
N GLY A 57 -0.13 37.08 -32.50
CA GLY A 57 -0.38 35.64 -32.48
C GLY A 57 -1.61 35.26 -33.30
N PHE A 58 -1.88 33.96 -33.39
CA PHE A 58 -3.13 33.44 -33.93
C PHE A 58 -4.23 33.52 -32.87
N ASN A 59 -5.43 33.95 -33.27
CA ASN A 59 -6.53 34.10 -32.33
C ASN A 59 -7.11 32.74 -31.91
N VAL A 60 -7.35 32.55 -30.61
CA VAL A 60 -8.12 31.41 -30.07
C VAL A 60 -9.55 31.88 -29.81
N VAL A 61 -10.54 31.23 -30.43
CA VAL A 61 -11.94 31.73 -30.41
C VAL A 61 -12.70 31.38 -29.14
N ASN A 62 -12.23 30.40 -28.38
CA ASN A 62 -12.81 29.95 -27.11
C ASN A 62 -11.76 29.94 -25.98
N PRO A 63 -11.20 31.12 -25.62
CA PRO A 63 -10.14 31.20 -24.62
C PRO A 63 -10.59 30.76 -23.22
N GLU A 64 -11.88 30.90 -22.89
CA GLU A 64 -12.46 30.44 -21.63
C GLU A 64 -12.28 28.93 -21.43
N LEU A 65 -12.48 28.12 -22.48
CA LEU A 65 -12.27 26.67 -22.40
C LEU A 65 -10.82 26.33 -22.08
N LEU A 66 -9.88 27.06 -22.70
CA LEU A 66 -8.45 26.88 -22.45
C LEU A 66 -8.08 27.24 -21.00
N ASP A 67 -8.66 28.31 -20.46
CA ASP A 67 -8.49 28.71 -19.07
C ASP A 67 -9.08 27.68 -18.10
N CYS A 68 -10.28 27.16 -18.39
CA CYS A 68 -10.91 26.14 -17.59
C CYS A 68 -10.05 24.87 -17.54
N LYS A 69 -9.65 24.32 -18.70
CA LYS A 69 -8.76 23.13 -18.75
C LYS A 69 -7.46 23.34 -17.98
N TYR A 70 -6.83 24.51 -18.11
CA TYR A 70 -5.61 24.81 -17.35
C TYR A 70 -5.85 24.84 -15.84
N ARG A 71 -6.94 25.48 -15.38
CA ARG A 71 -7.32 25.49 -13.96
C ARG A 71 -7.59 24.09 -13.43
N VAL A 72 -8.30 23.25 -14.19
CA VAL A 72 -8.58 21.86 -13.81
C VAL A 72 -7.30 21.06 -13.66
N LYS A 73 -6.35 21.20 -14.61
CA LYS A 73 -5.06 20.53 -14.52
C LYS A 73 -4.36 20.86 -13.20
N VAL A 74 -4.24 22.16 -12.88
CA VAL A 74 -3.56 22.61 -11.66
C VAL A 74 -4.26 22.06 -10.41
N ALA A 75 -5.58 22.17 -10.34
CA ALA A 75 -6.36 21.68 -9.20
C ALA A 75 -6.26 20.17 -9.01
N LEU A 76 -6.35 19.39 -10.09
CA LEU A 76 -6.20 17.93 -10.04
C LEU A 76 -4.78 17.51 -9.67
N GLU A 77 -3.76 18.20 -10.16
CA GLU A 77 -2.35 17.94 -9.82
C GLU A 77 -2.10 18.15 -8.32
N GLU A 78 -2.54 19.28 -7.77
CA GLU A 78 -2.43 19.56 -6.33
C GLU A 78 -3.21 18.54 -5.48
N SER A 79 -4.45 18.25 -5.87
CA SER A 79 -5.30 17.31 -5.13
C SER A 79 -4.78 15.88 -5.21
N TYR A 80 -4.28 15.45 -6.37
CA TYR A 80 -3.67 14.14 -6.56
C TYR A 80 -2.41 14.00 -5.72
N ASN A 81 -1.49 14.97 -5.76
CA ASN A 81 -0.25 14.90 -4.98
C ASN A 81 -0.55 14.80 -3.48
N THR A 82 -1.49 15.60 -2.99
CA THR A 82 -1.92 15.56 -1.58
C THR A 82 -2.46 14.18 -1.18
N MET A 83 -3.32 13.60 -2.02
CA MET A 83 -3.94 12.29 -1.78
C MET A 83 -2.92 11.14 -1.92
N PHE A 84 -2.05 11.20 -2.93
CA PHE A 84 -0.96 10.27 -3.15
C PHE A 84 0.02 10.24 -1.97
N ASP A 85 0.45 11.40 -1.48
CA ASP A 85 1.35 11.50 -0.33
C ASP A 85 0.71 10.96 0.95
N ALA A 86 -0.60 11.14 1.12
CA ALA A 86 -1.35 10.57 2.23
C ALA A 86 -1.41 9.03 2.14
N CYS A 87 -1.69 8.47 0.97
CA CYS A 87 -1.66 7.02 0.72
C CYS A 87 -0.26 6.42 1.01
N MET A 88 0.80 7.09 0.54
CA MET A 88 2.17 6.62 0.76
C MET A 88 2.56 6.67 2.23
N ARG A 89 2.20 7.74 2.94
CA ARG A 89 2.39 7.84 4.40
C ARG A 89 1.66 6.73 5.15
N GLN A 90 0.42 6.42 4.81
CA GLN A 90 -0.32 5.32 5.43
C GLN A 90 0.38 3.97 5.21
N CYS A 91 0.94 3.73 4.02
CA CYS A 91 1.72 2.52 3.76
C CYS A 91 2.98 2.46 4.64
N ASP A 92 3.67 3.59 4.83
CA ASP A 92 4.84 3.69 5.70
C ASP A 92 4.48 3.50 7.18
N ASP A 93 3.38 4.09 7.64
CA ASP A 93 2.85 3.92 9.00
C ASP A 93 2.46 2.46 9.30
N GLU A 94 1.99 1.71 8.29
CA GLU A 94 1.74 0.26 8.40
C GLU A 94 3.04 -0.56 8.42
N LEU A 95 4.09 -0.14 7.67
CA LEU A 95 5.32 -0.88 7.48
C LEU A 95 6.32 -0.71 8.64
N LEU A 96 6.50 0.53 9.12
CA LEU A 96 7.49 0.87 10.16
C LEU A 96 7.37 0.01 11.43
N PRO A 97 6.19 -0.22 12.02
CA PRO A 97 6.06 -1.08 13.21
C PRO A 97 6.41 -2.54 12.94
N VAL A 98 6.17 -3.01 11.71
CA VAL A 98 6.50 -4.39 11.29
C VAL A 98 8.01 -4.55 11.22
N GLU A 99 8.72 -3.58 10.63
CA GLU A 99 10.18 -3.59 10.56
C GLU A 99 10.83 -3.50 11.95
N ALA A 100 10.31 -2.66 12.83
CA ALA A 100 10.76 -2.57 14.22
C ALA A 100 10.58 -3.91 14.95
N SER A 101 9.43 -4.56 14.78
CA SER A 101 9.16 -5.87 15.38
C SER A 101 10.08 -6.96 14.84
N ILE A 102 10.38 -6.94 13.54
CA ILE A 102 11.33 -7.87 12.91
C ILE A 102 12.73 -7.67 13.51
N ALA A 103 13.18 -6.41 13.65
CA ALA A 103 14.48 -6.10 14.23
C ALA A 103 14.59 -6.59 15.68
N GLU A 104 13.55 -6.37 16.49
CA GLU A 104 13.47 -6.86 17.87
C GLU A 104 13.52 -8.40 17.92
N LEU A 105 12.72 -9.09 17.09
CA LEU A 105 12.70 -10.55 17.03
C LEU A 105 14.05 -11.14 16.61
N LYS A 106 14.73 -10.51 15.64
CA LYS A 106 16.08 -10.91 15.23
C LYS A 106 17.09 -10.75 16.38
N ALA A 107 16.99 -9.67 17.16
CA ALA A 107 17.83 -9.50 18.35
C ALA A 107 17.54 -10.56 19.42
N LEU A 108 16.27 -10.93 19.62
CA LEU A 108 15.87 -11.99 20.55
C LEU A 108 16.38 -13.37 20.12
N GLU A 109 16.35 -13.70 18.83
CA GLU A 109 16.91 -14.97 18.32
C GLU A 109 18.42 -15.11 18.57
N LEU A 110 19.15 -13.99 18.59
CA LEU A 110 20.58 -13.93 18.91
C LEU A 110 20.88 -14.00 20.42
N SER A 111 19.86 -14.01 21.26
CA SER A 111 20.04 -14.05 22.72
C SER A 111 20.64 -15.37 23.18
N THR A 112 21.62 -15.27 24.07
CA THR A 112 22.19 -16.43 24.78
C THR A 112 21.17 -17.05 25.73
N ASP A 113 21.38 -18.30 26.12
CA ASP A 113 20.53 -19.01 27.08
C ASP A 113 20.34 -18.30 28.41
N GLN A 114 21.29 -17.46 28.82
CA GLN A 114 21.23 -16.69 30.07
C GLN A 114 20.36 -15.43 29.93
N GLN A 115 20.23 -14.91 28.71
CA GLN A 115 19.44 -13.72 28.40
C GLN A 115 17.97 -14.05 28.11
N ILE A 116 17.65 -15.30 27.81
CA ILE A 116 16.27 -15.74 27.62
C ILE A 116 15.55 -15.70 28.97
N PRO A 117 14.46 -14.91 29.10
CA PRO A 117 13.72 -14.84 30.35
C PRO A 117 13.05 -16.18 30.67
N HIS A 118 12.94 -16.51 31.94
CA HIS A 118 12.13 -17.64 32.38
C HIS A 118 10.65 -17.34 32.13
N ILE A 119 9.98 -18.21 31.37
CA ILE A 119 8.55 -18.10 31.08
C ILE A 119 7.82 -19.30 31.70
N GLY A 120 6.80 -19.01 32.52
CA GLY A 120 5.92 -19.99 33.13
C GLY A 120 6.22 -20.30 34.61
N PRO A 121 5.65 -21.39 35.15
CA PRO A 121 5.74 -21.73 36.58
C PRO A 121 7.18 -21.97 37.06
N ASP A 122 7.38 -21.90 38.37
CA ASP A 122 8.63 -22.29 39.03
C ASP A 122 9.03 -23.72 38.65
N VAL A 123 10.30 -23.92 38.27
CA VAL A 123 10.86 -25.20 37.85
C VAL A 123 10.71 -26.29 38.92
N PHE A 124 10.81 -25.94 40.21
CA PHE A 124 10.66 -26.89 41.32
C PHE A 124 9.21 -27.35 41.52
N HIS A 125 8.27 -26.74 40.81
CA HIS A 125 6.87 -27.13 40.80
C HIS A 125 6.43 -27.75 39.47
N ARG A 126 7.32 -27.90 38.50
CA ARG A 126 7.01 -28.55 37.21
C ARG A 126 6.96 -30.06 37.35
N ASN A 127 6.34 -30.73 36.38
CA ASN A 127 6.12 -32.20 36.33
C ASN A 127 5.14 -32.76 37.36
N ARG A 128 4.86 -32.06 38.46
CA ARG A 128 3.93 -32.53 39.47
C ARG A 128 2.47 -32.45 38.98
N GLY A 129 1.68 -33.50 39.16
CA GLY A 129 0.29 -33.52 38.72
C GLY A 129 -0.34 -34.90 38.73
N VAL A 130 -1.61 -34.99 38.31
CA VAL A 130 -2.23 -36.29 38.03
C VAL A 130 -1.51 -36.90 36.83
N GLN A 131 -0.96 -38.11 37.00
CA GLN A 131 -0.29 -38.83 35.91
C GLN A 131 -1.27 -39.07 34.77
N GLN A 132 -0.83 -38.80 33.54
CA GLN A 132 -1.59 -39.08 32.33
C GLN A 132 -1.25 -40.48 31.80
N MET A 133 -2.27 -41.27 31.44
CA MET A 133 -2.11 -42.62 30.90
C MET A 133 -2.56 -42.66 29.44
N LEU A 134 -1.67 -43.16 28.56
CA LEU A 134 -2.00 -43.48 27.17
C LEU A 134 -2.51 -44.92 27.10
N TYR A 135 -3.67 -45.12 26.47
CA TYR A 135 -4.27 -46.45 26.27
C TYR A 135 -4.18 -46.81 24.78
N PRO A 136 -3.26 -47.71 24.36
CA PRO A 136 -3.07 -48.05 22.95
C PRO A 136 -4.34 -48.64 22.30
N ASN A 137 -5.12 -49.37 23.09
CA ASN A 137 -6.48 -49.81 22.74
C ASN A 137 -7.40 -49.31 23.85
N PRO A 138 -8.04 -48.12 23.70
CA PRO A 138 -8.82 -47.51 24.77
C PRO A 138 -10.02 -48.40 25.12
N PRO A 139 -10.13 -48.88 26.37
CA PRO A 139 -11.25 -49.70 26.82
C PRO A 139 -12.48 -48.84 27.18
N PHE A 140 -12.53 -47.59 26.72
CA PHE A 140 -13.58 -46.63 27.05
C PHE A 140 -14.66 -46.66 25.97
N ASP A 141 -15.92 -46.69 26.40
CA ASP A 141 -17.08 -46.50 25.52
C ASP A 141 -17.17 -45.05 25.00
N ILE A 142 -18.11 -44.81 24.07
CA ILE A 142 -18.42 -43.49 23.47
C ILE A 142 -18.74 -42.42 24.54
N TYR A 143 -19.07 -42.83 25.76
CA TYR A 143 -19.29 -41.97 26.92
C TYR A 143 -18.10 -42.10 27.90
N PRO A 144 -17.24 -41.06 28.00
CA PRO A 144 -16.05 -41.14 28.85
C PRO A 144 -16.44 -41.22 30.34
N GLY A 145 -16.12 -42.34 30.98
CA GLY A 145 -15.99 -42.44 32.42
C GLY A 145 -14.62 -41.92 32.84
N TYR A 146 -14.57 -40.95 33.76
CA TYR A 146 -13.32 -40.29 34.18
C TYR A 146 -12.39 -41.18 35.03
N GLU A 147 -12.83 -42.38 35.43
CA GLU A 147 -12.04 -43.34 36.20
C GLU A 147 -12.19 -44.76 35.62
N TYR A 148 -11.08 -45.38 35.21
CA TYR A 148 -11.03 -46.79 34.77
C TYR A 148 -10.15 -47.59 35.73
N GLY A 149 -10.66 -48.73 36.21
CA GLY A 149 -10.02 -49.58 37.20
C GLY A 149 -10.58 -49.45 38.62
N THR A 150 -10.10 -50.29 39.53
CA THR A 150 -10.43 -50.30 40.96
C THR A 150 -9.64 -49.22 41.73
N ALA A 151 -10.04 -48.91 42.97
CA ALA A 151 -9.30 -47.98 43.83
C ALA A 151 -7.81 -48.36 44.02
N HIS A 152 -7.48 -49.66 43.94
CA HIS A 152 -6.11 -50.18 44.00
C HIS A 152 -5.32 -50.03 42.68
N GLN A 153 -6.00 -49.70 41.59
CA GLN A 153 -5.42 -49.45 40.27
C GLN A 153 -5.32 -47.94 39.97
N ARG A 154 -5.61 -47.09 40.96
CA ARG A 154 -5.47 -45.64 40.82
C ARG A 154 -4.02 -45.30 40.54
N VAL A 155 -3.85 -44.50 39.50
CA VAL A 155 -2.55 -44.01 39.10
C VAL A 155 -2.04 -43.03 40.17
N PRO A 156 -0.81 -43.21 40.68
CA PRO A 156 -0.29 -42.33 41.71
C PRO A 156 -0.09 -40.90 41.17
N TYR A 157 -0.06 -39.93 42.08
CA TYR A 157 0.30 -38.56 41.75
C TYR A 157 1.76 -38.48 41.27
N GLN A 158 2.00 -37.77 40.17
CA GLN A 158 3.33 -37.54 39.64
C GLN A 158 4.07 -36.53 40.53
N PRO A 159 5.27 -36.87 41.04
CA PRO A 159 6.08 -35.90 41.77
C PRO A 159 6.69 -34.86 40.81
N ALA A 160 7.19 -33.76 41.39
CA ALA A 160 7.99 -32.79 40.65
C ALA A 160 9.30 -33.42 40.16
N TYR A 161 10.03 -32.73 39.27
CA TYR A 161 11.41 -33.13 38.94
C TYR A 161 12.26 -33.17 40.21
N THR A 162 13.06 -34.22 40.37
CA THR A 162 13.81 -34.47 41.62
C THR A 162 15.32 -34.47 41.42
N THR A 163 15.78 -34.66 40.18
CA THR A 163 17.20 -34.65 39.84
C THR A 163 17.59 -33.34 39.16
N GLN A 164 18.85 -32.93 39.32
CA GLN A 164 19.36 -31.73 38.65
C GLN A 164 19.29 -31.87 37.12
N SER A 165 19.53 -33.06 36.58
CA SER A 165 19.43 -33.33 35.14
C SER A 165 18.03 -33.06 34.60
N GLU A 166 16.98 -33.54 35.29
CA GLU A 166 15.59 -33.30 34.86
C GLU A 166 15.22 -31.81 34.91
N ILE A 167 15.72 -31.10 35.92
CA ILE A 167 15.51 -29.65 36.08
C ILE A 167 16.20 -28.89 34.95
N ASP A 168 17.46 -29.21 34.67
CA ASP A 168 18.25 -28.58 33.60
C ASP A 168 17.64 -28.86 32.22
N ASP A 169 17.19 -30.09 31.97
CA ASP A 169 16.51 -30.48 30.74
C ASP A 169 15.19 -29.72 30.54
N ALA A 170 14.40 -29.55 31.60
CA ALA A 170 13.17 -28.77 31.56
C ALA A 170 13.44 -27.29 31.23
N ILE A 171 14.45 -26.69 31.87
CA ILE A 171 14.88 -25.31 31.60
C ILE A 171 15.35 -25.18 30.15
N ALA A 172 16.19 -26.11 29.68
CA ALA A 172 16.69 -26.10 28.31
C ALA A 172 15.55 -26.27 27.30
N ARG A 173 14.56 -27.12 27.58
CA ARG A 173 13.36 -27.29 26.76
C ARG A 173 12.57 -25.99 26.66
N ASP A 174 12.36 -25.29 27.77
CA ASP A 174 11.61 -24.03 27.79
C ASP A 174 12.33 -22.95 26.96
N LYS A 175 13.66 -22.87 27.05
CA LYS A 175 14.46 -21.97 26.20
C LYS A 175 14.36 -22.31 24.71
N ARG A 176 14.42 -23.60 24.36
CA ARG A 176 14.20 -24.05 22.98
C ARG A 176 12.80 -23.69 22.48
N ALA A 177 11.78 -23.87 23.32
CA ALA A 177 10.41 -23.50 22.99
C ALA A 177 10.27 -21.99 22.78
N GLN A 178 10.88 -21.16 23.63
CA GLN A 178 10.86 -19.70 23.49
C GLN A 178 11.49 -19.26 22.17
N ARG A 179 12.66 -19.81 21.81
CA ARG A 179 13.28 -19.56 20.50
C ARG A 179 12.40 -19.99 19.34
N ALA A 180 11.78 -21.16 19.43
CA ALA A 180 10.86 -21.65 18.38
C ALA A 180 9.67 -20.70 18.18
N VAL A 181 9.14 -20.11 19.26
CA VAL A 181 8.08 -19.10 19.17
C VAL A 181 8.58 -17.80 18.55
N TRP A 182 9.78 -17.32 18.91
CA TRP A 182 10.37 -16.14 18.27
C TRP A 182 10.59 -16.35 16.76
N ALA A 183 11.15 -17.50 16.38
CA ALA A 183 11.32 -17.87 14.97
C ALA A 183 9.99 -17.93 14.21
N ALA A 184 8.94 -18.48 14.83
CA ALA A 184 7.61 -18.49 14.22
C ALA A 184 7.04 -17.07 14.05
N LYS A 185 7.12 -16.23 15.08
CA LYS A 185 6.70 -14.82 15.02
C LYS A 185 7.48 -14.06 13.95
N LEU A 186 8.79 -14.27 13.86
CA LEU A 186 9.64 -13.62 12.87
C LEU A 186 9.18 -13.96 11.45
N ARG A 187 8.95 -15.24 11.15
CA ARG A 187 8.43 -15.67 9.84
C ARG A 187 7.10 -15.02 9.49
N PHE A 188 6.17 -14.91 10.45
CA PHE A 188 4.90 -14.22 10.21
C PHE A 188 5.08 -12.73 9.93
N MET A 189 5.98 -12.07 10.66
CA MET A 189 6.25 -10.64 10.45
C MET A 189 6.97 -10.38 9.13
N GLU A 190 7.92 -11.23 8.74
CA GLU A 190 8.60 -11.14 7.43
C GLU A 190 7.61 -11.39 6.27
N ALA A 191 6.71 -12.35 6.40
CA ALA A 191 5.63 -12.56 5.42
C ALA A 191 4.70 -11.34 5.33
N ARG A 192 4.32 -10.76 6.46
CA ARG A 192 3.52 -9.52 6.49
C ARG A 192 4.25 -8.36 5.82
N LYS A 193 5.56 -8.20 6.08
CA LYS A 193 6.41 -7.17 5.48
C LYS A 193 6.39 -7.28 3.95
N ASP A 194 6.65 -8.47 3.41
CA ASP A 194 6.65 -8.71 1.96
C ASP A 194 5.30 -8.33 1.30
N VAL A 195 4.18 -8.65 1.95
CA VAL A 195 2.84 -8.26 1.47
C VAL A 195 2.67 -6.73 1.47
N LEU A 196 3.09 -6.05 2.53
CA LEU A 196 2.96 -4.59 2.64
C LEU A 196 3.86 -3.84 1.65
N GLU A 197 5.10 -4.30 1.46
CA GLU A 197 6.01 -3.73 0.45
C GLU A 197 5.43 -3.85 -0.96
N LYS A 198 4.88 -5.02 -1.31
CA LYS A 198 4.20 -5.24 -2.60
C LYS A 198 2.96 -4.35 -2.75
N LYS A 199 2.15 -4.21 -1.69
CA LYS A 199 0.98 -3.31 -1.67
C LYS A 199 1.41 -1.87 -1.96
N LYS A 200 2.46 -1.37 -1.31
CA LYS A 200 2.99 -0.01 -1.51
C LYS A 200 3.43 0.22 -2.95
N ILE A 201 4.25 -0.69 -3.50
CA ILE A 201 4.76 -0.60 -4.88
C ILE A 201 3.59 -0.61 -5.89
N GLU A 202 2.63 -1.52 -5.70
CA GLU A 202 1.49 -1.63 -6.62
C GLU A 202 0.58 -0.40 -6.55
N MET A 203 0.34 0.13 -5.35
CA MET A 203 -0.44 1.35 -5.14
C MET A 203 0.23 2.54 -5.81
N GLU A 204 1.53 2.74 -5.59
CA GLU A 204 2.29 3.80 -6.25
C GLU A 204 2.17 3.70 -7.78
N ARG A 205 2.46 2.52 -8.33
CA ARG A 205 2.43 2.28 -9.78
C ARG A 205 1.06 2.58 -10.39
N ARG A 206 -0.01 2.05 -9.80
CA ARG A 206 -1.37 2.21 -10.33
C ARG A 206 -1.85 3.64 -10.24
N MET A 207 -1.63 4.31 -9.11
CA MET A 207 -2.07 5.69 -8.93
C MET A 207 -1.37 6.64 -9.92
N ARG A 208 -0.05 6.47 -10.12
CA ARG A 208 0.69 7.25 -11.12
C ARG A 208 0.19 7.00 -12.53
N ALA A 209 -0.03 5.74 -12.90
CA ALA A 209 -0.54 5.39 -14.23
C ALA A 209 -1.94 5.97 -14.50
N GLU A 210 -2.83 5.95 -13.51
CA GLU A 210 -4.16 6.57 -13.66
C GLU A 210 -4.07 8.09 -13.72
N TYR A 211 -3.18 8.73 -12.95
CA TYR A 211 -2.93 10.16 -13.06
C TYR A 211 -2.43 10.55 -14.46
N GLU A 212 -1.45 9.82 -15.00
CA GLU A 212 -0.93 10.04 -16.36
C GLU A 212 -2.05 9.94 -17.40
N ARG A 213 -2.88 8.88 -17.33
CA ARG A 213 -4.05 8.73 -18.21
C ARG A 213 -5.01 9.91 -18.13
N VAL A 214 -5.38 10.33 -16.91
CA VAL A 214 -6.29 11.46 -16.71
C VAL A 214 -5.74 12.76 -17.32
N MET A 215 -4.42 12.95 -17.30
CA MET A 215 -3.78 14.14 -17.87
C MET A 215 -3.63 14.09 -19.39
N GLU A 216 -3.36 12.91 -19.95
CA GLU A 216 -2.99 12.72 -21.35
C GLU A 216 -4.16 12.33 -22.26
N ASP A 217 -5.15 11.61 -21.74
CA ASP A 217 -6.27 11.11 -22.54
C ASP A 217 -7.22 12.25 -22.95
N PRO A 218 -7.79 12.20 -24.17
CA PRO A 218 -8.87 13.08 -24.57
C PRO A 218 -10.05 13.00 -23.59
N SER A 219 -10.50 14.13 -23.05
CA SER A 219 -11.55 14.14 -22.04
C SER A 219 -12.30 15.46 -21.95
N ASP A 220 -13.52 15.39 -21.38
CA ASP A 220 -14.35 16.56 -21.07
C ASP A 220 -13.94 17.27 -19.77
N LEU A 221 -12.82 16.86 -19.16
CA LEU A 221 -12.26 17.54 -18.00
C LEU A 221 -11.93 18.99 -18.35
N GLY A 222 -12.49 19.92 -17.57
CA GLY A 222 -12.35 21.36 -17.79
C GLY A 222 -13.17 21.94 -18.94
N VAL A 223 -14.17 21.20 -19.46
CA VAL A 223 -15.18 21.77 -20.38
C VAL A 223 -16.15 22.71 -19.66
N GLY A 224 -16.33 22.54 -18.35
CA GLY A 224 -17.16 23.39 -17.50
C GLY A 224 -16.61 23.54 -16.08
N TYR A 225 -17.45 24.09 -15.19
CA TYR A 225 -17.10 24.35 -13.80
C TYR A 225 -17.47 23.15 -12.91
N THR A 226 -16.48 22.45 -12.35
CA THR A 226 -16.71 21.33 -11.43
C THR A 226 -15.78 21.39 -10.22
N GLU A 227 -16.07 20.57 -9.19
CA GLU A 227 -15.20 20.39 -8.03
C GLU A 227 -14.21 19.25 -8.29
N TYR A 228 -12.94 19.45 -7.93
CA TYR A 228 -11.84 18.53 -8.26
C TYR A 228 -11.11 17.98 -7.03
N HIS A 229 -11.59 18.31 -5.84
CA HIS A 229 -11.01 17.81 -4.59
C HIS A 229 -11.35 16.34 -4.39
N PHE A 230 -10.33 15.52 -4.12
CA PHE A 230 -10.55 14.17 -3.64
C PHE A 230 -11.18 14.21 -2.25
N LEU A 231 -12.10 13.29 -1.99
CA LEU A 231 -12.62 13.07 -0.64
C LEU A 231 -11.49 12.61 0.31
N PRO A 232 -11.61 12.90 1.62
CA PRO A 232 -10.65 12.41 2.59
C PRO A 232 -10.54 10.89 2.54
N LEU A 233 -9.31 10.38 2.64
CA LEU A 233 -9.07 8.97 2.86
C LEU A 233 -9.55 8.64 4.29
N VAL A 234 -10.53 7.74 4.40
CA VAL A 234 -11.09 7.27 5.68
C VAL A 234 -10.29 6.09 6.21
#